data_AF-A0A5B2XQA3-F1
#
_entry.id   AF-A0A5B2XQA3-F1
#
_cell.length_a   1.000
_cell.length_b   1.000
_cell.length_c   1.000
_cell.angle_alpha   90.00
_cell.angle_beta   90.00
_cell.angle_gamma   90.00
#
_symmetry.space_group_name_H-M   'P 1'
#
loop_
_entity.id
_entity.type
_entity.pdbx_description
1 polymer ?
#
loop_
_entity_poly.entity_id
_entity_poly.type
_entity_poly.pdbx_seq_one_letter_code
_entity_poly.pdbx_strand_id
1 'polypeptide(L)'
;MDPGSEAVPRTIAVVDVASYGDPTRTNLHRLAVREGLYNLMETACHESSIGWGRCRTDDMGDGLLLLLPPDIPKILLVDRLPQRLASGLRRHNGDHSDGARIRLRLALHAGEVYHDQHGLASEAVIHASRILEAPEAKQALEKSTTNLMLIASEWFYDAVVCHDPAAEPDSFRQIAVNVKETRGSAWIRLVGEHPPGLSVGEHPPQKSPAPAQPRSAGVDSRGPTLAELGKIVTILLETPGFDTREGRDLVLSQLDSEVWSAIARQRTARADVASIVRTCWRYPGALRELVEAIRFFAMGSIAMGRLDAAVAEVIENPPDE
;
A
#
# COMPACT_ATOMS: atom_id res chain seq x y z
N MET A 1 5.58 44.49 -22.59
CA MET A 1 5.48 43.07 -22.19
C MET A 1 4.40 43.01 -21.14
N ASP A 2 3.33 42.29 -21.46
CA ASP A 2 2.21 42.10 -20.53
C ASP A 2 2.71 41.19 -19.37
N PRO A 3 2.48 41.51 -18.08
CA PRO A 3 3.03 40.74 -16.94
C PRO A 3 2.52 39.30 -16.80
N GLY A 4 1.72 38.80 -17.75
CA GLY A 4 1.05 37.49 -17.71
C GLY A 4 1.67 36.39 -18.60
N SER A 5 2.97 36.45 -18.94
CA SER A 5 3.55 35.46 -19.87
C SER A 5 4.72 34.63 -19.31
N GLU A 6 5.14 34.84 -18.07
CA GLU A 6 6.25 34.08 -17.50
C GLU A 6 5.76 32.76 -16.90
N ALA A 7 6.43 31.68 -17.27
CA ALA A 7 6.21 30.38 -16.68
C ALA A 7 6.70 30.39 -15.22
N VAL A 8 5.84 29.95 -14.30
CA VAL A 8 6.21 29.79 -12.90
C VAL A 8 6.15 28.31 -12.52
N PRO A 9 7.20 27.77 -11.89
CA PRO A 9 7.22 26.38 -11.47
C PRO A 9 6.22 26.16 -10.34
N ARG A 10 5.36 25.15 -10.50
CA ARG A 10 4.36 24.76 -9.51
C ARG A 10 4.41 23.26 -9.25
N THR A 11 4.13 22.90 -8.01
CA THR A 11 3.63 21.54 -7.72
C THR A 11 2.13 21.54 -7.97
N ILE A 12 1.66 20.55 -8.71
CA ILE A 12 0.28 20.46 -9.21
C ILE A 12 -0.39 19.26 -8.54
N ALA A 13 -1.54 19.52 -7.92
CA ALA A 13 -2.41 18.49 -7.38
C ALA A 13 -3.80 18.62 -8.03
N VAL A 14 -4.25 17.57 -8.72
CA VAL A 14 -5.61 17.50 -9.28
C VAL A 14 -6.40 16.48 -8.46
N VAL A 15 -7.51 16.91 -7.90
CA VAL A 15 -8.41 16.08 -7.09
C VAL A 15 -9.72 15.94 -7.82
N ASP A 16 -10.27 14.73 -7.86
CA ASP A 16 -11.62 14.50 -8.37
C ASP A 16 -12.38 13.48 -7.51
N VAL A 17 -13.70 13.66 -7.44
CA VAL A 17 -14.62 12.75 -6.75
C VAL A 17 -15.05 11.63 -7.69
N ALA A 18 -14.63 10.41 -7.37
CA ALA A 18 -15.02 9.24 -8.14
C ALA A 18 -16.55 9.09 -8.17
N SER A 19 -17.07 8.84 -9.37
CA SER A 19 -18.51 8.68 -9.64
C SER A 19 -19.37 9.88 -9.19
N TYR A 20 -18.83 11.11 -9.21
CA TYR A 20 -19.63 12.31 -8.92
C TYR A 20 -20.88 12.44 -9.80
N GLY A 21 -20.77 12.03 -11.07
CA GLY A 21 -21.86 12.04 -12.05
C GLY A 21 -22.99 11.02 -11.80
N ASP A 22 -22.87 10.12 -10.84
CA ASP A 22 -23.81 9.00 -10.62
C ASP A 22 -25.28 9.46 -10.58
N PRO A 23 -26.18 8.88 -11.40
CA PRO A 23 -27.58 9.28 -11.47
C PRO A 23 -28.37 9.05 -10.18
N THR A 24 -27.88 8.20 -9.27
CA THR A 24 -28.47 8.00 -7.93
C THR A 24 -28.23 9.19 -7.00
N ARG A 25 -27.28 10.09 -7.32
CA ARG A 25 -27.03 11.31 -6.55
C ARG A 25 -28.03 12.41 -6.91
N THR A 26 -28.82 12.80 -5.92
CA THR A 26 -29.64 14.02 -5.98
C THR A 26 -28.75 15.27 -5.98
N ASN A 27 -29.32 16.43 -6.31
CA ASN A 27 -28.58 17.69 -6.24
C ASN A 27 -28.15 18.04 -4.80
N LEU A 28 -28.93 17.64 -3.79
CA LEU A 28 -28.52 17.81 -2.38
C LEU A 28 -27.30 16.95 -2.04
N HIS A 29 -27.22 15.71 -2.54
CA HIS A 29 -26.03 14.88 -2.41
C HIS A 29 -24.81 15.53 -3.07
N ARG A 30 -24.98 16.12 -4.26
CA ARG A 30 -23.90 16.81 -4.99
C ARG A 30 -23.39 18.04 -4.24
N LEU A 31 -24.28 18.84 -3.67
CA LEU A 31 -23.91 19.99 -2.84
C LEU A 31 -23.14 19.55 -1.58
N ALA A 32 -23.64 18.54 -0.86
CA ALA A 32 -22.97 18.01 0.34
C ALA A 32 -21.58 17.43 0.03
N VAL A 33 -21.43 16.77 -1.12
CA VAL A 33 -20.15 16.23 -1.58
C VAL A 33 -19.16 17.33 -1.93
N ARG A 34 -19.63 18.41 -2.57
CA ARG A 34 -18.79 19.56 -2.89
C ARG A 34 -18.33 20.26 -1.60
N GLU A 35 -19.24 20.56 -0.70
CA GLU A 35 -18.89 21.13 0.61
C GLU A 35 -17.90 20.24 1.37
N GLY A 36 -18.17 18.93 1.43
CA GLY A 36 -17.27 17.94 2.03
C GLY A 36 -15.89 17.92 1.38
N LEU A 37 -15.79 17.99 0.04
CA LEU A 37 -14.52 18.03 -0.68
C LEU A 37 -13.68 19.25 -0.28
N TYR A 38 -14.27 20.45 -0.26
CA TYR A 38 -13.57 21.66 0.16
C TYR A 38 -13.09 21.57 1.62
N ASN A 39 -13.98 21.17 2.53
CA ASN A 39 -13.65 21.03 3.95
C ASN A 39 -12.54 19.99 4.19
N LEU A 40 -12.59 18.84 3.49
CA LEU A 40 -11.57 17.80 3.56
C LEU A 40 -10.22 18.31 3.07
N MET A 41 -10.17 18.97 1.92
CA MET A 41 -8.94 19.47 1.34
C MET A 41 -8.32 20.61 2.17
N GLU A 42 -9.13 21.56 2.62
CA GLU A 42 -8.66 22.66 3.46
C GLU A 42 -8.09 22.15 4.79
N THR A 43 -8.84 21.27 5.48
CA THR A 43 -8.41 20.68 6.75
C THR A 43 -7.13 19.85 6.57
N ALA A 44 -7.08 19.00 5.55
CA ALA A 44 -5.93 18.13 5.32
C ALA A 44 -4.67 18.94 4.92
N CYS A 45 -4.81 19.99 4.11
CA CYS A 45 -3.72 20.90 3.79
C CYS A 45 -3.20 21.67 5.02
N HIS A 46 -4.11 22.10 5.91
CA HIS A 46 -3.73 22.74 7.17
C HIS A 46 -2.97 21.76 8.08
N GLU A 47 -3.52 20.57 8.34
CA GLU A 47 -2.90 19.55 9.18
C GLU A 47 -1.58 18.99 8.60
N SER A 48 -1.35 19.14 7.29
CA SER A 48 -0.13 18.69 6.61
C SER A 48 0.91 19.79 6.42
N SER A 49 0.70 20.98 6.98
CA SER A 49 1.60 22.14 6.86
C SER A 49 1.80 22.64 5.42
N ILE A 50 0.86 22.35 4.52
CA ILE A 50 0.85 22.87 3.13
C ILE A 50 0.36 24.33 3.13
N GLY A 51 -0.66 24.62 3.95
CA GLY A 51 -1.27 25.94 4.03
C GLY A 51 -2.21 26.20 2.84
N TRP A 52 -3.49 25.91 3.03
CA TRP A 52 -4.54 26.04 2.00
C TRP A 52 -4.54 27.42 1.31
N GLY A 53 -4.51 28.51 2.08
CA GLY A 53 -4.51 29.87 1.53
C GLY A 53 -3.24 30.29 0.76
N ARG A 54 -2.19 29.46 0.77
CA ARG A 54 -0.99 29.67 -0.05
C ARG A 54 -1.11 29.03 -1.44
N CYS A 55 -2.02 28.07 -1.57
CA CYS A 55 -2.29 27.37 -2.80
C CYS A 55 -3.29 28.18 -3.62
N ARG A 56 -3.04 28.36 -4.92
CA ARG A 56 -4.13 28.72 -5.82
C ARG A 56 -5.01 27.48 -5.98
N THR A 57 -6.31 27.65 -5.79
CA THR A 57 -7.29 26.57 -5.91
C THR A 57 -8.35 26.97 -6.93
N ASP A 58 -8.46 26.19 -8.00
CA ASP A 58 -9.45 26.39 -9.05
C ASP A 58 -10.51 25.27 -8.95
N ASP A 59 -11.78 25.65 -9.01
CA ASP A 59 -12.93 24.74 -8.98
C ASP A 59 -13.14 24.10 -10.35
N MET A 60 -13.22 22.77 -10.38
CA MET A 60 -13.38 21.99 -11.61
C MET A 60 -14.79 21.36 -11.72
N GLY A 61 -15.72 21.72 -10.83
CA GLY A 61 -17.10 21.22 -10.81
C GLY A 61 -17.27 19.93 -9.99
N ASP A 62 -16.53 18.87 -10.32
CA ASP A 62 -16.50 17.60 -9.59
C ASP A 62 -15.17 17.35 -8.86
N GLY A 63 -14.29 18.34 -8.88
CA GLY A 63 -12.93 18.26 -8.37
C GLY A 63 -12.30 19.63 -8.13
N LEU A 64 -11.01 19.62 -7.80
CA LEU A 64 -10.20 20.79 -7.50
C LEU A 64 -8.84 20.69 -8.19
N LEU A 65 -8.35 21.82 -8.71
CA LEU A 65 -6.96 21.99 -9.12
C LEU A 65 -6.25 22.86 -8.08
N LEU A 66 -5.21 22.32 -7.46
CA LEU A 66 -4.34 23.03 -6.52
C LEU A 66 -2.98 23.27 -7.17
N LEU A 67 -2.52 24.53 -7.13
CA LEU A 67 -1.20 24.95 -7.55
C LEU A 67 -0.41 25.45 -6.34
N LEU A 68 0.52 24.64 -5.90
CA LEU A 68 1.35 24.94 -4.73
C LEU A 68 2.57 25.77 -5.16
N PRO A 69 2.95 26.79 -4.39
CA PRO A 69 4.19 27.52 -4.62
C PRO A 69 5.42 26.62 -4.47
N PRO A 70 6.55 26.96 -5.14
CA PRO A 70 7.71 26.08 -5.27
C PRO A 70 8.46 25.84 -3.95
N ASP A 71 8.24 26.66 -2.93
CA ASP A 71 8.86 26.54 -1.61
C ASP A 71 8.15 25.54 -0.69
N ILE A 72 6.98 25.02 -1.07
CA ILE A 72 6.34 23.93 -0.34
C ILE A 72 7.03 22.60 -0.71
N PRO A 73 7.57 21.85 0.27
CA PRO A 73 8.19 20.56 -0.01
C PRO A 73 7.20 19.56 -0.61
N LYS A 74 7.55 19.00 -1.77
CA LYS A 74 6.72 18.02 -2.50
C LYS A 74 6.43 16.76 -1.71
N ILE A 75 7.34 16.38 -0.82
CA ILE A 75 7.19 15.21 0.06
C ILE A 75 5.92 15.27 0.91
N LEU A 76 5.47 16.46 1.31
CA LEU A 76 4.25 16.62 2.12
C LEU A 76 2.99 16.10 1.42
N LEU A 77 2.97 16.08 0.08
CA LEU A 77 1.84 15.62 -0.72
C LEU A 77 1.73 14.08 -0.80
N VAL A 78 2.81 13.36 -0.48
CA VAL A 78 2.87 11.89 -0.56
C VAL A 78 3.09 11.21 0.79
N ASP A 79 3.59 11.94 1.79
CA ASP A 79 3.67 11.50 3.19
C ASP A 79 2.42 11.91 3.98
N ARG A 80 2.28 13.21 4.32
CA ARG A 80 1.29 13.67 5.32
C ARG A 80 -0.11 13.85 4.75
N LEU A 81 -0.23 14.54 3.63
CA LEU A 81 -1.53 14.88 3.02
C LEU A 81 -2.42 13.64 2.79
N PRO A 82 -1.90 12.52 2.24
CA PRO A 82 -2.72 11.34 2.01
C PRO A 82 -3.30 10.74 3.30
N GLN A 83 -2.51 10.72 4.38
CA GLN A 83 -2.95 10.19 5.67
C GLN A 83 -4.06 11.04 6.30
N ARG A 84 -3.96 12.37 6.14
CA ARG A 84 -4.98 13.32 6.63
C ARG A 84 -6.27 13.23 5.81
N LEU A 85 -6.16 13.17 4.49
CA LEU A 85 -7.31 12.95 3.60
C LEU A 85 -8.00 11.61 3.88
N ALA A 86 -7.26 10.51 4.00
CA ALA A 86 -7.85 9.19 4.28
C ALA A 86 -8.59 9.16 5.63
N SER A 87 -8.06 9.84 6.65
CA SER A 87 -8.72 9.95 7.95
C SER A 87 -9.96 10.86 7.91
N GLY A 88 -9.88 11.99 7.20
CA GLY A 88 -11.01 12.88 6.97
C GLY A 88 -12.14 12.20 6.21
N LEU A 89 -11.82 11.48 5.12
CA LEU A 89 -12.78 10.74 4.30
C LEU A 89 -13.51 9.67 5.11
N ARG A 90 -12.82 8.95 6.00
CA ARG A 90 -13.46 7.97 6.88
C ARG A 90 -14.48 8.62 7.81
N ARG A 91 -14.15 9.77 8.41
CA ARG A 91 -15.09 10.52 9.26
C ARG A 91 -16.28 11.03 8.46
N HIS A 92 -16.01 11.72 7.36
CA HIS A 92 -17.06 12.23 6.45
C HIS A 92 -18.01 11.11 6.02
N ASN A 93 -17.48 10.00 5.51
CA ASN A 93 -18.31 8.92 4.99
C ASN A 93 -19.08 8.16 6.09
N GLY A 94 -18.59 8.17 7.33
CA GLY A 94 -19.29 7.60 8.48
C GLY A 94 -20.55 8.37 8.86
N ASP A 95 -20.52 9.69 8.69
CA ASP A 95 -21.62 10.60 9.07
C ASP A 95 -22.60 10.91 7.91
N HIS A 96 -22.32 10.40 6.70
CA HIS A 96 -23.08 10.71 5.50
C HIS A 96 -23.77 9.49 4.88
N SER A 97 -24.93 9.73 4.25
CA SER A 97 -25.64 8.75 3.44
C SER A 97 -24.84 8.34 2.21
N ASP A 98 -25.12 7.16 1.64
CA ASP A 98 -24.34 6.60 0.52
C ASP A 98 -24.17 7.56 -0.66
N GLY A 99 -25.22 8.31 -1.02
CA GLY A 99 -25.17 9.29 -2.11
C GLY A 99 -24.25 10.49 -1.82
N ALA A 100 -23.99 10.81 -0.55
CA ALA A 100 -23.15 11.91 -0.10
C ALA A 100 -21.74 11.49 0.36
N ARG A 101 -21.42 10.19 0.29
CA ARG A 101 -20.06 9.68 0.55
C ARG A 101 -19.09 10.12 -0.53
N ILE A 102 -17.83 10.24 -0.18
CA ILE A 102 -16.76 10.76 -1.03
C ILE A 102 -15.69 9.68 -1.18
N ARG A 103 -15.27 9.44 -2.43
CA ARG A 103 -14.06 8.70 -2.78
C ARG A 103 -13.24 9.57 -3.71
N LEU A 104 -11.95 9.74 -3.44
CA LEU A 104 -11.09 10.69 -4.13
C LEU A 104 -10.01 10.00 -4.95
N ARG A 105 -9.74 10.57 -6.12
CA ARG A 105 -8.51 10.39 -6.87
C ARG A 105 -7.70 11.67 -6.74
N LEU A 106 -6.44 11.57 -6.33
CA LEU A 106 -5.51 12.69 -6.19
C LEU A 106 -4.30 12.44 -7.09
N ALA A 107 -4.21 13.20 -8.19
CA ALA A 107 -3.08 13.16 -9.11
C ALA A 107 -2.04 14.23 -8.77
N LEU A 108 -0.77 13.85 -8.80
CA LEU A 108 0.38 14.67 -8.42
C LEU A 108 1.38 14.76 -9.58
N HIS A 109 1.76 15.99 -9.89
CA HIS A 109 2.79 16.32 -10.88
C HIS A 109 3.47 17.64 -10.51
N ALA A 110 4.48 18.03 -11.27
CA ALA A 110 5.05 19.37 -11.17
C ALA A 110 5.51 19.84 -12.55
N GLY A 111 5.46 21.15 -12.76
CA GLY A 111 5.90 21.75 -14.01
C GLY A 111 5.58 23.23 -14.07
N GLU A 112 5.78 23.79 -15.25
CA GLU A 112 5.58 25.22 -15.50
C GLU A 112 4.11 25.56 -15.73
N VAL A 113 3.69 26.68 -15.17
CA VAL A 113 2.33 27.21 -15.32
C VAL A 113 2.36 28.66 -15.78
N TYR A 114 1.57 28.96 -16.80
CA TYR A 114 1.37 30.30 -17.33
C TYR A 114 0.01 30.86 -16.91
N HIS A 115 -0.04 32.18 -16.72
CA HIS A 115 -1.25 32.90 -16.33
C HIS A 115 -1.44 34.15 -17.18
N ASP A 116 -2.46 34.16 -18.03
CA ASP A 116 -2.82 35.31 -18.85
C ASP A 116 -4.18 35.90 -18.42
N GLN A 117 -4.66 36.89 -19.17
CA GLN A 117 -5.97 37.51 -18.97
C GLN A 117 -7.16 36.54 -19.18
N HIS A 118 -6.93 35.37 -19.78
CA HIS A 118 -7.95 34.35 -20.06
C HIS A 118 -7.90 33.18 -19.06
N GLY A 119 -6.83 33.07 -18.26
CA GLY A 119 -6.73 32.14 -17.16
C GLY A 119 -5.42 31.37 -17.17
N LEU A 120 -5.51 30.06 -16.93
CA LEU A 120 -4.36 29.18 -16.77
C LEU A 120 -4.09 28.40 -18.06
N ALA A 121 -2.82 28.38 -18.49
CA ALA A 121 -2.33 27.52 -19.55
C ALA A 121 -1.12 26.71 -19.03
N SER A 122 -1.20 25.38 -19.10
CA SER A 122 -0.10 24.50 -18.67
C SER A 122 -0.25 23.10 -19.23
N GLU A 123 0.79 22.60 -19.91
CA GLU A 123 0.89 21.20 -20.32
C GLU A 123 0.96 20.28 -19.09
N ALA A 124 1.66 20.70 -18.03
CA ALA A 124 1.79 19.94 -16.79
C ALA A 124 0.43 19.74 -16.10
N VAL A 125 -0.45 20.74 -16.11
CA VAL A 125 -1.83 20.61 -15.58
C VAL A 125 -2.66 19.67 -16.45
N ILE A 126 -2.52 19.76 -17.78
CA ILE A 126 -3.17 18.81 -18.70
C ILE A 126 -2.69 17.39 -18.40
N HIS A 127 -1.38 17.17 -18.27
CA HIS A 127 -0.80 15.87 -17.98
C HIS A 127 -1.33 15.30 -16.64
N ALA A 128 -1.32 16.08 -15.57
CA ALA A 128 -1.87 15.70 -14.26
C ALA A 128 -3.35 15.30 -14.35
N SER A 129 -4.14 16.01 -15.15
CA SER A 129 -5.55 15.67 -15.38
C SER A 129 -5.70 14.37 -16.18
N ARG A 130 -4.81 14.11 -17.15
CA ARG A 130 -4.86 12.92 -18.02
C ARG A 130 -4.46 11.65 -17.30
N ILE A 131 -3.45 11.68 -16.43
CA ILE A 131 -3.12 10.52 -15.60
C ILE A 131 -4.24 10.19 -14.62
N LEU A 132 -4.97 11.20 -14.12
CA LEU A 132 -6.16 11.01 -13.29
C LEU A 132 -7.30 10.31 -14.05
N GLU A 133 -7.44 10.63 -15.34
CA GLU A 133 -8.44 10.05 -16.22
C GLU A 133 -8.11 8.62 -16.71
N ALA A 134 -6.91 8.10 -16.43
CA ALA A 134 -6.45 6.80 -16.93
C ALA A 134 -7.44 5.66 -16.57
N PRO A 135 -7.91 4.85 -17.54
CA PRO A 135 -8.89 3.80 -17.29
C PRO A 135 -8.46 2.82 -16.19
N GLU A 136 -7.17 2.45 -16.16
CA GLU A 136 -6.61 1.57 -15.12
C GLU A 136 -6.69 2.19 -13.72
N ALA A 137 -6.47 3.51 -13.60
CA ALA A 137 -6.63 4.25 -12.35
C ALA A 137 -8.10 4.22 -11.90
N LYS A 138 -9.05 4.51 -12.80
CA LYS A 138 -10.49 4.48 -12.48
C LYS A 138 -10.92 3.09 -11.99
N GLN A 139 -10.55 2.05 -12.72
CA GLN A 139 -10.88 0.66 -12.37
C GLN A 139 -10.23 0.21 -11.07
N ALA A 140 -8.99 0.64 -10.78
CA ALA A 140 -8.30 0.28 -9.54
C ALA A 140 -9.05 0.79 -8.32
N LEU A 141 -9.45 2.07 -8.33
CA LEU A 141 -10.26 2.62 -7.24
C LEU A 141 -11.62 1.92 -7.18
N GLU A 142 -12.33 1.76 -8.29
CA GLU A 142 -13.65 1.10 -8.33
C GLU A 142 -13.64 -0.30 -7.69
N LYS A 143 -12.59 -1.09 -7.93
CA LYS A 143 -12.45 -2.46 -7.37
C LYS A 143 -11.96 -2.51 -5.92
N SER A 144 -11.42 -1.41 -5.41
CA SER A 144 -10.91 -1.33 -4.04
C SER A 144 -11.99 -0.93 -3.05
N THR A 145 -11.73 -1.18 -1.76
CA THR A 145 -12.55 -0.66 -0.66
C THR A 145 -12.03 0.67 -0.10
N THR A 146 -10.95 1.23 -0.67
CA THR A 146 -10.41 2.51 -0.20
C THR A 146 -11.23 3.70 -0.69
N ASN A 147 -11.18 4.78 0.10
CA ASN A 147 -11.77 6.07 -0.25
C ASN A 147 -10.76 7.04 -0.88
N LEU A 148 -9.47 6.70 -0.96
CA LEU A 148 -8.44 7.59 -1.51
C LEU A 148 -7.43 6.81 -2.34
N MET A 149 -7.18 7.31 -3.54
CA MET A 149 -6.10 6.84 -4.40
C MET A 149 -5.18 8.00 -4.78
N LEU A 150 -3.88 7.79 -4.63
CA LEU A 150 -2.85 8.68 -5.18
C LEU A 150 -2.46 8.22 -6.57
N ILE A 151 -2.15 9.18 -7.44
CA ILE A 151 -1.66 8.97 -8.79
C ILE A 151 -0.47 9.91 -8.99
N ALA A 152 0.75 9.40 -9.01
CA ALA A 152 1.92 10.20 -9.31
C ALA A 152 2.25 10.06 -10.80
N SER A 153 2.56 11.17 -11.49
CA SER A 153 3.25 11.08 -12.79
C SER A 153 4.58 10.32 -12.62
N GLU A 154 5.08 9.70 -13.70
CA GLU A 154 6.38 9.04 -13.72
C GLU A 154 7.50 9.91 -13.12
N TRP A 155 7.62 11.16 -13.59
CA TRP A 155 8.60 12.11 -13.04
C TRP A 155 8.43 12.36 -11.54
N PHE A 156 7.19 12.51 -11.05
CA PHE A 156 6.95 12.79 -9.63
C PHE A 156 7.28 11.58 -8.75
N TYR A 157 7.08 10.37 -9.27
CA TYR A 157 7.51 9.17 -8.58
C TYR A 157 9.04 9.10 -8.48
N ASP A 158 9.71 9.24 -9.62
CA ASP A 158 11.17 9.13 -9.72
C ASP A 158 11.91 10.24 -8.99
N ALA A 159 11.36 11.45 -8.93
CA ALA A 159 12.01 12.61 -8.32
C ALA A 159 11.66 12.81 -6.84
N VAL A 160 10.57 12.21 -6.35
CA VAL A 160 10.06 12.48 -4.99
C VAL A 160 9.75 11.20 -4.22
N VAL A 161 8.92 10.32 -4.78
CA VAL A 161 8.35 9.18 -4.05
C VAL A 161 9.41 8.13 -3.73
N CYS A 162 10.23 7.75 -4.72
CA CYS A 162 11.19 6.64 -4.56
C CYS A 162 12.34 6.95 -3.59
N HIS A 163 12.53 8.23 -3.24
CA HIS A 163 13.65 8.68 -2.42
C HIS A 163 13.33 8.80 -0.93
N ASP A 164 12.06 8.66 -0.53
CA ASP A 164 11.65 8.80 0.87
C ASP A 164 10.74 7.65 1.31
N PRO A 165 11.18 6.81 2.28
CA PRO A 165 10.36 5.73 2.82
C PRO A 165 9.01 6.19 3.40
N ALA A 166 8.89 7.44 3.87
CA ALA A 166 7.64 7.99 4.37
C ALA A 166 6.57 8.14 3.27
N ALA A 167 6.97 8.23 2.00
CA ALA A 167 6.05 8.20 0.87
C ALA A 167 5.51 6.79 0.57
N GLU A 168 6.07 5.74 1.20
CA GLU A 168 5.78 4.33 0.96
C GLU A 168 5.88 3.93 -0.54
N PRO A 169 7.06 4.05 -1.16
CA PRO A 169 7.25 3.79 -2.59
C PRO A 169 6.85 2.37 -3.01
N ASP A 170 7.04 1.37 -2.15
CA ASP A 170 6.67 -0.03 -2.39
C ASP A 170 5.15 -0.25 -2.43
N SER A 171 4.37 0.70 -1.91
CA SER A 171 2.90 0.69 -1.97
C SER A 171 2.37 1.25 -3.29
N PHE A 172 3.24 1.76 -4.17
CA PHE A 172 2.85 2.19 -5.50
C PHE A 172 3.06 1.07 -6.53
N ARG A 173 2.15 1.02 -7.50
CA ARG A 173 2.31 0.20 -8.71
C ARG A 173 2.19 1.05 -9.95
N GLN A 174 3.01 0.76 -10.95
CA GLN A 174 2.92 1.45 -12.23
C GLN A 174 1.67 1.02 -13.00
N ILE A 175 1.12 1.94 -13.78
CA ILE A 175 0.00 1.75 -14.71
C ILE A 175 0.32 2.38 -16.05
N ALA A 176 -0.32 1.86 -17.11
CA ALA A 176 -0.25 2.48 -18.43
C ALA A 176 -1.23 3.66 -18.52
N VAL A 177 -0.78 4.75 -19.15
CA VAL A 177 -1.59 5.92 -19.45
C VAL A 177 -1.78 6.03 -20.95
N ASN A 178 -3.02 5.90 -21.39
CA ASN A 178 -3.42 6.06 -22.78
C ASN A 178 -4.75 6.82 -22.80
N VAL A 179 -4.67 8.16 -22.76
CA VAL A 179 -5.84 9.05 -22.64
C VAL A 179 -5.67 10.23 -23.58
N LYS A 180 -6.61 10.40 -24.52
CA LYS A 180 -6.56 11.41 -25.58
C LYS A 180 -5.21 11.42 -26.30
N GLU A 181 -4.44 12.52 -26.25
CA GLU A 181 -3.11 12.66 -26.83
C GLU A 181 -1.98 12.23 -25.88
N THR A 182 -2.29 11.93 -24.61
CA THR A 182 -1.29 11.53 -23.60
C THR A 182 -1.02 10.03 -23.65
N ARG A 183 0.26 9.67 -23.80
CA ARG A 183 0.78 8.30 -23.74
C ARG A 183 1.94 8.26 -22.74
N GLY A 184 2.04 7.21 -21.94
CA GLY A 184 3.14 7.05 -20.99
C GLY A 184 2.77 6.15 -19.81
N SER A 185 3.41 6.39 -18.67
CA SER A 185 3.14 5.67 -17.43
C SER A 185 2.81 6.61 -16.27
N ALA A 186 2.14 6.08 -15.26
CA ALA A 186 1.93 6.74 -13.98
C ALA A 186 2.00 5.69 -12.86
N TRP A 187 2.10 6.14 -11.61
CA TRP A 187 2.16 5.27 -10.43
C TRP A 187 0.93 5.50 -9.57
N ILE A 188 0.25 4.44 -9.16
CA ILE A 188 -0.91 4.55 -8.27
C ILE A 188 -0.68 3.87 -6.93
N ARG A 189 -1.27 4.44 -5.88
CA ARG A 189 -1.31 3.88 -4.53
C ARG A 189 -2.71 4.00 -3.95
N LEU A 190 -3.25 2.89 -3.45
CA LEU A 190 -4.54 2.86 -2.74
C LEU A 190 -4.29 3.12 -1.25
N VAL A 191 -4.71 4.27 -0.74
CA VAL A 191 -4.33 4.75 0.60
C VAL A 191 -5.24 4.13 1.64
N GLY A 192 -4.67 3.53 2.69
CA GLY A 192 -5.46 2.90 3.75
C GLY A 192 -6.09 1.56 3.35
N GLU A 193 -5.71 1.01 2.20
CA GLU A 193 -5.92 -0.41 1.94
C GLU A 193 -4.95 -1.19 2.85
N HIS A 194 -5.52 -1.92 3.79
CA HIS A 194 -4.76 -2.92 4.54
C HIS A 194 -4.77 -4.21 3.72
N PRO A 195 -3.66 -4.98 3.68
CA PRO A 195 -3.72 -6.32 3.14
C PRO A 195 -4.87 -7.07 3.82
N PRO A 196 -5.71 -7.82 3.08
CA PRO A 196 -6.87 -8.46 3.65
C PRO A 196 -6.44 -9.41 4.77
N GLY A 197 -6.76 -9.09 6.03
CA GLY A 197 -6.35 -9.89 7.18
C GLY A 197 -6.47 -9.26 8.57
N LEU A 198 -6.78 -7.96 8.69
CA LEU A 198 -6.92 -7.28 9.98
C LEU A 198 -8.33 -6.69 10.16
N SER A 199 -9.28 -7.55 10.51
CA SER A 199 -10.54 -7.16 11.17
C SER A 199 -10.66 -7.96 12.48
N VAL A 200 -10.58 -7.25 13.60
CA VAL A 200 -10.74 -7.77 14.96
C VAL A 200 -12.22 -7.69 15.35
N GLY A 201 -12.87 -8.84 15.53
CA GLY A 201 -14.23 -9.04 16.12
C GLY A 201 -15.38 -8.49 15.27
N GLU A 202 -16.50 -9.17 14.99
CA GLU A 202 -17.22 -10.30 15.59
C GLU A 202 -17.94 -11.09 14.45
N HIS A 203 -18.14 -12.40 14.62
CA HIS A 203 -19.00 -13.26 13.77
C HIS A 203 -20.47 -13.19 14.25
N PRO A 204 -21.54 -13.49 13.44
CA PRO A 204 -21.66 -14.70 12.62
C PRO A 204 -22.57 -14.56 11.34
N PRO A 205 -23.09 -15.64 10.73
CA PRO A 205 -22.43 -16.45 9.70
C PRO A 205 -23.12 -16.31 8.33
N GLN A 206 -22.39 -16.40 7.19
CA GLN A 206 -22.81 -17.23 6.05
C GLN A 206 -21.87 -17.17 4.83
N LYS A 207 -21.35 -18.36 4.52
CA LYS A 207 -21.24 -19.00 3.19
C LYS A 207 -20.85 -18.14 2.00
N SER A 208 -19.59 -18.27 1.59
CA SER A 208 -19.14 -18.19 0.19
C SER A 208 -17.78 -18.90 0.03
N PRO A 209 -17.39 -19.27 -1.21
CA PRO A 209 -16.94 -20.62 -1.53
C PRO A 209 -15.44 -20.86 -1.35
N ALA A 210 -15.09 -22.15 -1.21
CA ALA A 210 -13.74 -22.64 -1.04
C ALA A 210 -12.82 -22.27 -2.22
N PRO A 211 -11.59 -21.78 -1.97
CA PRO A 211 -10.49 -21.86 -2.92
C PRO A 211 -9.81 -23.23 -2.81
N ALA A 212 -9.37 -23.73 -3.97
CA ALA A 212 -8.88 -25.07 -4.20
C ALA A 212 -7.74 -25.50 -3.26
N GLN A 213 -7.86 -26.74 -2.75
CA GLN A 213 -6.79 -27.46 -2.10
C GLN A 213 -5.65 -27.74 -3.09
N PRO A 214 -4.37 -27.61 -2.69
CA PRO A 214 -3.28 -28.19 -3.43
C PRO A 214 -3.39 -29.72 -3.38
N ARG A 215 -3.17 -30.34 -4.55
CA ARG A 215 -3.20 -31.79 -4.73
C ARG A 215 -2.19 -32.45 -3.79
N SER A 216 -2.68 -33.43 -3.03
CA SER A 216 -1.88 -34.26 -2.14
C SER A 216 -0.93 -35.18 -2.92
N ALA A 217 0.34 -35.14 -2.55
CA ALA A 217 1.21 -36.32 -2.53
C ALA A 217 1.73 -36.41 -1.09
N GLY A 218 1.36 -37.49 -0.40
CA GLY A 218 1.40 -37.58 1.05
C GLY A 218 2.79 -37.67 1.65
N VAL A 219 2.93 -37.08 2.84
CA VAL A 219 3.54 -37.62 4.08
C VAL A 219 3.00 -36.74 5.23
N ASP A 220 2.43 -37.38 6.26
CA ASP A 220 2.14 -36.92 7.63
C ASP A 220 1.51 -35.54 7.87
N SER A 221 0.18 -35.49 7.74
CA SER A 221 -0.65 -34.33 8.06
C SER A 221 -0.94 -34.21 9.58
N ARG A 222 0.09 -33.92 10.38
CA ARG A 222 -0.07 -33.30 11.71
C ARG A 222 0.91 -32.13 11.80
N GLY A 223 0.37 -30.91 11.87
CA GLY A 223 1.18 -29.72 12.15
C GLY A 223 1.81 -29.79 13.55
N PRO A 224 2.80 -28.94 13.86
CA PRO A 224 3.51 -29.01 15.13
C PRO A 224 2.56 -28.72 16.29
N THR A 225 2.67 -29.49 17.36
CA THR A 225 2.14 -29.09 18.67
C THR A 225 2.83 -27.80 19.12
N LEU A 226 2.16 -27.08 20.03
CA LEU A 226 2.72 -25.83 20.57
C LEU A 226 4.04 -26.07 21.33
N ALA A 227 4.22 -27.26 21.91
CA ALA A 227 5.44 -27.65 22.61
C ALA A 227 6.62 -27.88 21.63
N GLU A 228 6.39 -28.61 20.54
CA GLU A 228 7.39 -28.83 19.48
C GLU A 228 7.80 -27.53 18.81
N LEU A 229 6.81 -26.70 18.45
CA LEU A 229 7.07 -25.38 17.89
C LEU A 229 7.85 -24.50 18.88
N GLY A 230 7.49 -24.53 20.15
CA GLY A 230 8.18 -23.77 21.20
C GLY A 230 9.64 -24.17 21.38
N LYS A 231 9.95 -25.47 21.31
CA LYS A 231 11.32 -26.01 21.33
C LYS A 231 12.12 -25.50 20.13
N ILE A 232 11.61 -25.72 18.92
CA ILE A 232 12.31 -25.35 17.67
C ILE A 232 12.53 -23.83 17.60
N VAL A 233 11.51 -23.02 17.90
CA VAL A 233 11.61 -21.56 17.89
C VAL A 233 12.69 -21.07 18.85
N THR A 234 12.82 -21.69 20.02
CA THR A 234 13.81 -21.27 21.02
C THR A 234 15.23 -21.60 20.52
N ILE A 235 15.44 -22.78 19.95
CA ILE A 235 16.73 -23.15 19.35
C ILE A 235 17.11 -22.21 18.19
N LEU A 236 16.15 -21.90 17.31
CA LEU A 236 16.36 -21.02 16.16
C LEU A 236 16.74 -19.58 16.56
N LEU A 237 16.18 -19.07 17.66
CA LEU A 237 16.55 -17.75 18.20
C LEU A 237 17.96 -17.73 18.80
N GLU A 238 18.52 -18.88 19.16
CA GLU A 238 19.90 -19.02 19.65
C GLU A 238 20.88 -19.43 18.54
N THR A 239 20.40 -19.65 17.31
CA THR A 239 21.21 -20.14 16.20
C THR A 239 21.88 -18.97 15.46
N PRO A 240 23.22 -18.90 15.44
CA PRO A 240 23.93 -17.81 14.76
C PRO A 240 23.56 -17.70 13.28
N GLY A 241 23.23 -16.50 12.83
CA GLY A 241 22.82 -16.25 11.44
C GLY A 241 21.32 -16.45 11.22
N PHE A 242 20.55 -16.86 12.24
CA PHE A 242 19.09 -16.90 12.22
C PHE A 242 18.45 -16.18 13.43
N ASP A 243 19.28 -15.76 14.39
CA ASP A 243 18.94 -15.00 15.59
C ASP A 243 18.52 -13.55 15.28
N THR A 244 19.12 -12.93 14.26
CA THR A 244 18.78 -11.58 13.78
C THR A 244 17.76 -11.58 12.66
N ARG A 245 17.10 -10.43 12.40
CA ARG A 245 16.12 -10.33 11.31
C ARG A 245 16.80 -10.43 9.96
N GLU A 246 17.94 -9.77 9.81
CA GLU A 246 18.76 -9.75 8.61
C GLU A 246 19.28 -11.16 8.30
N GLY A 247 19.72 -11.90 9.32
CA GLY A 247 20.10 -13.31 9.17
C GLY A 247 18.94 -14.19 8.70
N ARG A 248 17.73 -14.01 9.26
CA ARG A 248 16.53 -14.70 8.78
C ARG A 248 16.23 -14.39 7.33
N ASP A 249 16.33 -13.13 6.91
CA ASP A 249 16.05 -12.72 5.53
C ASP A 249 17.03 -13.39 4.55
N LEU A 250 18.31 -13.49 4.93
CA LEU A 250 19.33 -14.19 4.14
C LEU A 250 19.04 -15.69 4.02
N VAL A 251 18.69 -16.36 5.13
CA VAL A 251 18.34 -17.79 5.10
C VAL A 251 17.09 -18.03 4.25
N LEU A 252 16.07 -17.20 4.42
CA LEU A 252 14.78 -17.41 3.77
C LEU A 252 14.81 -17.09 2.27
N SER A 253 15.77 -16.26 1.82
CA SER A 253 16.05 -16.06 0.39
C SER A 253 16.52 -17.33 -0.34
N GLN A 254 16.93 -18.37 0.40
CA GLN A 254 17.37 -19.65 -0.15
C GLN A 254 16.25 -20.69 -0.27
N LEU A 255 15.05 -20.40 0.24
CA LEU A 255 13.89 -21.29 0.16
C LEU A 255 13.17 -21.15 -1.17
N ASP A 256 12.37 -22.15 -1.51
CA ASP A 256 11.44 -22.06 -2.64
C ASP A 256 10.53 -20.83 -2.51
N SER A 257 10.33 -20.13 -3.63
CA SER A 257 9.56 -18.88 -3.69
C SER A 257 8.10 -19.03 -3.22
N GLU A 258 7.49 -20.21 -3.38
CA GLU A 258 6.15 -20.50 -2.88
C GLU A 258 6.11 -20.59 -1.36
N VAL A 259 7.16 -21.14 -0.75
CA VAL A 259 7.29 -21.22 0.71
C VAL A 259 7.58 -19.84 1.27
N TRP A 260 8.56 -19.13 0.71
CA TRP A 260 8.97 -17.79 1.15
C TRP A 260 7.80 -16.80 1.11
N SER A 261 7.06 -16.75 -0.01
CA SER A 261 5.92 -15.85 -0.16
C SER A 261 4.75 -16.16 0.78
N ALA A 262 4.64 -17.40 1.26
CA ALA A 262 3.64 -17.81 2.23
C ALA A 262 4.02 -17.51 3.69
N ILE A 263 5.25 -17.06 3.96
CA ILE A 263 5.68 -16.69 5.31
C ILE A 263 5.16 -15.30 5.66
N ALA A 264 4.15 -15.24 6.53
CA ALA A 264 3.68 -13.99 7.11
C ALA A 264 4.68 -13.44 8.14
N ARG A 265 5.56 -12.53 7.73
CA ARG A 265 6.59 -11.92 8.60
C ARG A 265 5.97 -11.13 9.75
N GLN A 266 6.57 -11.24 10.93
CA GLN A 266 6.06 -10.63 12.16
C GLN A 266 7.03 -9.62 12.75
N ARG A 267 6.53 -8.71 13.59
CA ARG A 267 7.34 -7.63 14.19
C ARG A 267 8.28 -8.11 15.30
N THR A 268 7.92 -9.16 16.03
CA THR A 268 8.75 -9.69 17.14
C THR A 268 9.51 -10.94 16.71
N ALA A 269 10.77 -11.09 17.14
CA ALA A 269 11.63 -12.19 16.71
C ALA A 269 11.01 -13.57 16.96
N ARG A 270 10.40 -13.78 18.14
CA ARG A 270 9.75 -15.06 18.48
C ARG A 270 8.52 -15.35 17.62
N ALA A 271 7.69 -14.33 17.32
CA ALA A 271 6.52 -14.52 16.46
C ALA A 271 6.93 -14.73 14.99
N ASP A 272 8.00 -14.07 14.55
CA ASP A 272 8.54 -14.17 13.19
C ASP A 272 9.07 -15.58 12.94
N VAL A 273 9.93 -16.08 13.84
CA VAL A 273 10.45 -17.46 13.81
C VAL A 273 9.32 -18.49 13.90
N ALA A 274 8.31 -18.27 14.75
CA ALA A 274 7.16 -19.18 14.84
C ALA A 274 6.32 -19.20 13.56
N SER A 275 6.18 -18.07 12.87
CA SER A 275 5.50 -17.98 11.57
C SER A 275 6.26 -18.75 10.50
N ILE A 276 7.59 -18.53 10.41
CA ILE A 276 8.48 -19.22 9.49
C ILE A 276 8.37 -20.75 9.65
N VAL A 277 8.54 -21.27 10.87
CA VAL A 277 8.51 -22.72 11.13
C VAL A 277 7.14 -23.31 10.80
N ARG A 278 6.04 -22.65 11.17
CA ARG A 278 4.68 -23.12 10.85
C ARG A 278 4.42 -23.15 9.35
N THR A 279 4.89 -22.16 8.61
CA THR A 279 4.76 -22.14 7.15
C THR A 279 5.59 -23.27 6.55
N CYS A 280 6.86 -23.44 6.93
CA CYS A 280 7.71 -24.51 6.42
C CYS A 280 7.16 -25.92 6.74
N TRP A 281 6.37 -26.08 7.82
CA TRP A 281 5.70 -27.34 8.12
C TRP A 281 4.51 -27.66 7.22
N ARG A 282 3.89 -26.64 6.61
CA ARG A 282 2.73 -26.82 5.72
C ARG A 282 3.12 -27.24 4.30
N TYR A 283 4.38 -27.04 3.94
CA TYR A 283 4.92 -27.35 2.62
C TYR A 283 5.80 -28.60 2.73
N PRO A 284 5.52 -29.66 1.94
CA PRO A 284 6.35 -30.87 1.94
C PRO A 284 7.82 -30.52 1.66
N GLY A 285 8.74 -30.98 2.50
CA GLY A 285 10.19 -30.77 2.33
C GLY A 285 10.72 -29.40 2.80
N ALA A 286 9.87 -28.38 2.92
CA ALA A 286 10.31 -27.01 3.22
C ALA A 286 10.97 -26.85 4.60
N LEU A 287 10.54 -27.62 5.61
CA LEU A 287 11.23 -27.63 6.92
C LEU A 287 12.66 -28.17 6.81
N ARG A 288 12.91 -29.16 5.94
CA ARG A 288 14.25 -29.70 5.70
C ARG A 288 15.11 -28.69 4.95
N GLU A 289 14.56 -28.05 3.92
CA GLU A 289 15.23 -26.98 3.18
C GLU A 289 15.62 -25.82 4.09
N LEU A 290 14.73 -25.41 5.01
CA LEU A 290 15.03 -24.39 6.01
C LEU A 290 16.22 -24.78 6.88
N VAL A 291 16.27 -26.01 7.37
CA VAL A 291 17.37 -26.49 8.20
C VAL A 291 18.69 -26.56 7.41
N GLU A 292 18.65 -26.99 6.15
CA GLU A 292 19.82 -26.98 5.27
C GLU A 292 20.34 -25.56 5.00
N ALA A 293 19.45 -24.61 4.74
CA ALA A 293 19.79 -23.21 4.55
C ALA A 293 20.41 -22.61 5.83
N ILE A 294 19.86 -22.91 7.01
CA ILE A 294 20.42 -22.47 8.29
C ILE A 294 21.80 -23.10 8.52
N ARG A 295 21.98 -24.37 8.17
CA ARG A 295 23.25 -25.09 8.33
C ARG A 295 24.41 -24.42 7.61
N PHE A 296 24.16 -23.79 6.46
CA PHE A 296 25.16 -23.02 5.73
C PHE A 296 25.76 -21.89 6.58
N PHE A 297 24.93 -21.18 7.34
CA PHE A 297 25.36 -20.03 8.15
C PHE A 297 25.77 -20.42 9.59
N ALA A 298 25.21 -21.50 10.13
CA ALA A 298 25.39 -21.91 11.52
C ALA A 298 26.33 -23.13 11.71
N MET A 299 27.11 -23.48 10.67
CA MET A 299 27.96 -24.67 10.65
C MET A 299 28.91 -24.73 11.86
N GLY A 300 28.96 -25.88 12.54
CA GLY A 300 29.83 -26.10 13.70
C GLY A 300 29.34 -25.48 15.01
N SER A 301 28.18 -24.80 15.02
CA SER A 301 27.59 -24.26 16.25
C SER A 301 26.86 -25.35 17.06
N ILE A 302 26.88 -25.21 18.39
CA ILE A 302 26.13 -26.09 19.31
C ILE A 302 24.63 -25.98 19.05
N ALA A 303 24.15 -24.77 18.72
CA ALA A 303 22.74 -24.52 18.39
C ALA A 303 22.29 -25.30 17.14
N MET A 304 23.14 -25.38 16.10
CA MET A 304 22.85 -26.17 14.90
C MET A 304 22.72 -27.67 15.20
N GLY A 305 23.61 -28.23 16.04
CA GLY A 305 23.50 -29.64 16.46
C GLY A 305 22.23 -29.93 17.26
N ARG A 306 21.76 -28.98 18.07
CA ARG A 306 20.45 -29.08 18.76
C ARG A 306 19.28 -28.97 17.80
N LEU A 307 19.38 -28.13 16.78
CA LEU A 307 18.36 -27.97 15.75
C LEU A 307 18.19 -29.25 14.92
N ASP A 308 19.30 -29.85 14.50
CA ASP A 308 19.31 -31.12 13.76
C ASP A 308 18.64 -32.24 14.57
N ALA A 309 18.96 -32.37 15.87
CA ALA A 309 18.35 -33.35 16.75
C ALA A 309 16.84 -33.10 16.95
N ALA A 310 16.43 -31.85 17.17
CA ALA A 310 15.03 -31.49 17.39
C ALA A 310 14.16 -31.69 16.14
N VAL A 311 14.71 -31.44 14.95
CA VAL A 311 13.99 -31.65 13.69
C VAL A 311 13.95 -33.14 13.32
N ALA A 312 14.99 -33.91 13.60
CA ALA A 312 14.97 -35.37 13.44
C ALA A 312 13.92 -36.03 14.35
N GLU A 313 13.83 -35.63 15.63
CA GLU A 313 12.83 -36.13 16.58
C GLU A 313 11.40 -35.92 16.07
N VAL A 314 11.16 -34.76 15.46
CA VAL A 314 9.88 -34.34 14.89
C VAL A 314 9.54 -35.06 13.57
N ILE A 315 10.55 -35.39 12.76
CA ILE A 315 10.38 -36.03 11.44
C ILE A 315 10.32 -37.56 11.55
N GLU A 316 11.02 -38.17 12.52
CA GLU A 316 11.18 -39.63 12.62
C GLU A 316 10.25 -40.29 13.67
N ASN A 317 9.76 -39.56 14.69
CA ASN A 317 8.86 -40.10 15.72
C ASN A 317 7.61 -39.22 15.90
N PRO A 318 6.49 -39.47 15.19
CA PRO A 318 5.20 -38.93 15.60
C PRO A 318 4.84 -39.54 16.97
N PRO A 319 4.44 -38.75 17.99
CA PRO A 319 4.14 -39.31 19.31
C PRO A 319 2.96 -40.27 19.24
N ASP A 320 3.12 -41.44 19.88
CA ASP A 320 2.10 -42.48 20.05
C ASP A 320 0.75 -41.89 20.54
N GLU A 321 -0.33 -42.52 20.06
CA GLU A 321 -1.76 -42.20 20.21
C GLU A 321 -2.21 -41.61 21.57
#